data_AF-A0A6A4I877-F1
#
_entry.id   AF-A0A6A4I877-F1
#
_cell.length_a   1.000
_cell.length_b   1.000
_cell.length_c   1.000
_cell.angle_alpha   90.00
_cell.angle_beta   90.00
_cell.angle_gamma   90.00
#
_symmetry.space_group_name_H-M   'P 1'
#
loop_
_entity.id
_entity.type
_entity.pdbx_description
1 polymer ?
#
loop_
_entity_poly.entity_id
_entity_poly.type
_entity_poly.pdbx_seq_one_letter_code
_entity_poly.pdbx_strand_id
1 'polypeptide(L)'
;NKSRAGDGGSFTNTVFNEAAIECNKIRTQGAMKTGKMVKNKWSSSLRPTWKICRTIDDCSGLGGFDTDTGAHVTPESEPMWEDLLRSNPTVLPYKYTGWKYWDKM
;
A
#
# COMPACT_ATOMS: atom_id res chain seq x y z
N ASN A 1 -9.91 13.99 -1.94
CA ASN A 1 -8.46 13.77 -1.85
C ASN A 1 -7.81 13.19 -3.11
N LYS A 2 -8.54 12.55 -4.04
CA LYS A 2 -7.97 12.03 -5.32
C LYS A 2 -7.41 13.12 -6.25
N SER A 3 -7.93 14.35 -6.20
CA SER A 3 -7.54 15.46 -7.09
C SER A 3 -6.21 16.17 -6.74
N ARG A 4 -5.53 15.79 -5.66
CA ARG A 4 -4.26 16.41 -5.22
C ARG A 4 -3.04 15.49 -5.33
N ALA A 5 -3.23 14.24 -5.77
CA ALA A 5 -2.16 13.30 -6.08
C ALA A 5 -2.08 13.17 -7.60
N GLY A 6 -0.87 13.25 -8.18
CA GLY A 6 -0.66 12.77 -9.55
C GLY A 6 -0.78 11.24 -9.61
N ASP A 7 -0.99 10.69 -10.81
CA ASP A 7 -0.98 9.24 -11.04
C ASP A 7 0.33 8.65 -10.51
N GLY A 8 0.22 7.85 -9.45
CA GLY A 8 1.37 7.24 -8.76
C GLY A 8 1.66 7.77 -7.35
N GLY A 9 0.77 8.57 -6.75
CA GLY A 9 0.78 8.87 -5.31
C GLY A 9 1.90 9.80 -4.87
N SER A 10 2.26 10.77 -5.72
CA SER A 10 3.17 11.86 -5.35
C SER A 10 2.36 13.02 -4.78
N PHE A 11 2.61 13.36 -3.52
CA PHE A 11 1.94 14.46 -2.81
C PHE A 11 2.91 15.60 -2.52
N THR A 12 2.39 16.83 -2.47
CA THR A 12 3.19 18.01 -2.11
C THR A 12 3.48 18.03 -0.60
N ASN A 13 4.51 18.78 -0.21
CA ASN A 13 4.81 18.99 1.22
C ASN A 13 3.64 19.63 1.98
N THR A 14 2.82 20.46 1.31
CA THR A 14 1.60 21.05 1.88
C THR A 14 0.62 19.96 2.32
N VAL A 15 0.36 18.96 1.46
CA VAL A 15 -0.53 17.84 1.81
C VAL A 15 0.01 17.07 3.01
N PHE A 16 1.33 16.84 3.08
CA PHE A 16 1.91 16.14 4.24
C PHE A 16 1.85 16.96 5.53
N ASN A 17 1.95 18.28 5.46
CA ASN A 17 1.77 19.15 6.62
C ASN A 17 0.31 19.15 7.10
N GLU A 18 -0.66 19.22 6.20
CA GLU A 18 -2.09 19.09 6.52
C GLU A 18 -2.39 17.72 7.15
N ALA A 19 -1.87 16.64 6.57
CA ALA A 19 -2.00 15.29 7.13
C ALA A 19 -1.38 15.17 8.53
N ALA A 20 -0.25 15.85 8.79
CA ALA A 20 0.36 15.87 10.12
C ALA A 20 -0.54 16.56 11.16
N ILE A 21 -1.25 17.64 10.78
CA ILE A 21 -2.23 18.30 11.65
C ILE A 21 -3.34 17.30 12.03
N GLU A 22 -3.91 16.60 11.05
CA GLU A 22 -4.95 15.58 11.31
C GLU A 22 -4.43 14.43 12.18
N CYS A 23 -3.23 13.91 11.91
CA CYS A 23 -2.61 12.87 12.75
C CYS A 23 -2.44 13.32 14.20
N ASN A 24 -2.13 14.60 14.44
CA ASN A 24 -1.94 15.13 15.79
C ASN A 24 -3.27 15.30 16.54
N LYS A 25 -4.43 15.43 15.87
CA LYS A 25 -5.76 15.48 16.52
C LYS A 25 -6.11 14.18 17.25
N ILE A 26 -5.68 13.04 16.71
CA ILE A 26 -5.95 11.71 17.27
C ILE A 26 -4.77 11.15 18.08
N ARG A 27 -3.66 11.89 18.17
CA ARG A 27 -2.45 11.44 18.86
C ARG A 27 -2.66 11.48 20.37
N THR A 28 -2.62 10.31 20.99
CA THR A 28 -2.71 10.18 22.46
C THR A 28 -1.33 10.07 23.14
N GLN A 29 -0.30 9.64 22.40
CA GLN A 29 1.04 9.34 22.94
C GLN A 29 2.17 9.70 21.96
N GLY A 30 3.40 9.85 22.49
CA GLY A 30 4.62 10.11 21.71
C GLY A 30 4.75 11.54 21.17
N ALA A 31 5.85 11.81 20.45
CA ALA A 31 6.14 13.13 19.89
C ALA A 31 5.14 13.56 18.81
N MET A 32 4.91 14.87 18.71
CA MET A 32 4.11 15.46 17.64
C MET A 32 4.63 15.07 16.26
N LYS A 33 3.71 14.72 15.36
CA LYS A 33 4.06 14.40 13.98
C LYS A 33 4.30 15.68 13.21
N THR A 34 5.38 15.70 12.44
CA THR A 34 5.67 16.75 11.45
C THR A 34 5.32 16.26 10.05
N GLY A 35 5.11 17.16 9.09
CA GLY A 35 4.88 16.76 7.69
C GLY A 35 6.03 15.93 7.12
N LYS A 36 7.28 16.19 7.53
CA LYS A 36 8.44 15.35 7.15
C LYS A 36 8.31 13.92 7.66
N MET A 37 7.85 13.71 8.90
CA MET A 37 7.63 12.36 9.44
C MET A 37 6.51 11.63 8.71
N VAL A 38 5.41 12.33 8.39
CA VAL A 38 4.29 11.75 7.62
C VAL A 38 4.75 11.40 6.20
N LYS A 39 5.46 12.30 5.52
CA LYS A 39 6.06 12.06 4.21
C LYS A 39 7.00 10.86 4.23
N ASN A 40 7.86 10.74 5.23
CA ASN A 40 8.76 9.61 5.36
C ASN A 40 7.95 8.31 5.48
N LYS A 41 6.93 8.25 6.35
CA LYS A 41 6.08 7.05 6.50
C LYS A 41 5.34 6.68 5.21
N TRP A 42 4.85 7.68 4.48
CA TRP A 42 4.23 7.49 3.16
C TRP A 42 5.21 6.87 2.17
N SER A 43 6.37 7.51 1.98
CA SER A 43 7.34 7.13 0.96
C SER A 43 8.06 5.82 1.27
N SER A 44 8.31 5.50 2.54
CA SER A 44 9.10 4.33 2.93
C SER A 44 8.28 3.08 3.25
N SER A 45 6.98 3.21 3.55
CA SER A 45 6.14 2.07 3.90
C SER A 45 4.85 2.01 3.09
N LEU A 46 4.00 3.03 3.20
CA LEU A 46 2.63 2.92 2.70
C LEU A 46 2.57 2.84 1.17
N ARG A 47 3.30 3.72 0.48
CA ARG A 47 3.33 3.72 -0.99
C ARG A 47 4.03 2.48 -1.56
N PRO A 48 5.20 2.04 -1.06
CA PRO A 48 5.80 0.77 -1.51
C PRO A 48 4.87 -0.44 -1.30
N THR A 49 4.23 -0.57 -0.14
CA THR A 49 3.26 -1.65 0.10
C THR A 49 2.09 -1.59 -0.85
N TRP A 50 1.50 -0.40 -1.07
CA TRP A 50 0.43 -0.23 -2.04
C TRP A 50 0.85 -0.68 -3.45
N LYS A 51 2.07 -0.34 -3.87
CA LYS A 51 2.60 -0.79 -5.17
C LYS A 51 2.72 -2.31 -5.26
N ILE A 52 3.15 -2.97 -4.19
CA ILE A 52 3.24 -4.44 -4.14
C ILE A 52 1.84 -5.05 -4.29
N CYS A 53 0.87 -4.60 -3.49
CA CYS A 53 -0.53 -5.04 -3.59
C CYS A 53 -1.10 -4.78 -4.99
N ARG A 54 -0.79 -3.61 -5.57
CA ARG A 54 -1.23 -3.25 -6.93
C ARG A 54 -0.61 -4.14 -8.01
N THR A 55 0.65 -4.51 -7.87
CA THR A 55 1.31 -5.46 -8.78
C THR A 55 0.63 -6.83 -8.74
N ILE A 56 0.15 -7.28 -7.58
CA ILE A 56 -0.63 -8.52 -7.47
C ILE A 56 -2.02 -8.34 -8.10
N ASP A 57 -2.70 -7.23 -7.81
CA ASP A 57 -4.03 -6.91 -8.34
C ASP A 57 -4.05 -6.81 -9.88
N ASP A 58 -3.01 -6.23 -10.47
CA ASP A 58 -2.85 -6.10 -11.92
C ASP A 58 -2.35 -7.40 -12.59
N CYS A 59 -2.02 -8.44 -11.82
CA CYS A 59 -1.54 -9.71 -12.36
C CYS A 59 -2.71 -10.57 -12.86
N SER A 60 -2.85 -10.64 -14.18
CA SER A 60 -3.83 -11.49 -14.85
C SER A 60 -3.76 -12.94 -14.36
N GLY A 61 -4.92 -13.48 -13.97
CA GLY A 61 -5.06 -14.87 -13.53
C GLY A 61 -5.01 -15.09 -12.02
N LEU A 62 -4.59 -14.11 -11.20
CA LEU A 62 -4.60 -14.23 -9.74
C LEU A 62 -5.96 -13.92 -9.08
N GLY A 63 -6.92 -13.35 -9.82
CA GLY A 63 -8.26 -13.03 -9.29
C GLY A 63 -8.37 -11.70 -8.55
N GLY A 64 -7.26 -10.95 -8.43
CA GLY A 64 -7.18 -9.63 -7.81
C GLY A 64 -6.53 -9.63 -6.42
N PHE A 65 -6.48 -8.46 -5.79
CA PHE A 65 -5.99 -8.32 -4.41
C PHE A 65 -7.11 -7.99 -3.42
N ASP A 66 -7.21 -8.76 -2.34
CA ASP A 66 -8.18 -8.60 -1.28
C ASP A 66 -7.56 -8.04 0.02
N THR A 67 -8.36 -7.25 0.74
CA THR A 67 -7.92 -6.54 1.96
C THR A 67 -7.61 -7.50 3.11
N ASP A 68 -8.27 -8.65 3.16
CA ASP A 68 -8.13 -9.63 4.23
C ASP A 68 -7.25 -10.82 3.81
N THR A 69 -7.44 -11.32 2.59
CA THR A 69 -6.82 -12.56 2.10
C THR A 69 -5.68 -12.36 1.11
N GLY A 70 -5.40 -11.12 0.69
CA GLY A 70 -4.28 -10.80 -0.19
C GLY A 70 -4.52 -11.31 -1.61
N ALA A 71 -3.55 -12.04 -2.17
CA ALA A 71 -3.66 -12.58 -3.54
C ALA A 71 -4.69 -13.72 -3.68
N HIS A 72 -5.13 -14.34 -2.58
CA HIS A 72 -6.08 -15.45 -2.58
C HIS A 72 -5.72 -16.57 -3.60
N VAL A 73 -4.44 -16.97 -3.63
CA VAL A 73 -3.94 -17.92 -4.64
C VAL A 73 -4.64 -19.27 -4.51
N THR A 74 -5.21 -19.74 -5.62
CA THR A 74 -5.86 -21.05 -5.75
C THR A 74 -4.94 -22.03 -6.49
N PRO A 75 -5.20 -23.36 -6.47
CA PRO A 75 -4.41 -24.31 -7.24
C PRO A 75 -4.32 -23.98 -8.74
N GLU A 76 -5.36 -23.35 -9.30
CA GLU A 76 -5.39 -22.93 -10.71
C GLU A 76 -4.51 -21.71 -10.97
N SER A 77 -4.36 -20.82 -9.98
CA SER A 77 -3.60 -19.57 -10.10
C SER A 77 -2.17 -19.64 -9.56
N GLU A 78 -1.78 -20.77 -8.98
CA GLU A 78 -0.44 -21.05 -8.45
C GLU A 78 0.68 -20.84 -9.50
N PRO A 79 0.57 -21.28 -10.78
CA PRO A 79 1.62 -21.05 -11.76
C PRO A 79 1.87 -19.56 -12.01
N MET A 80 0.81 -18.74 -12.06
CA MET A 80 0.90 -17.29 -12.24
C MET A 80 1.51 -16.63 -11.01
N TRP A 81 1.20 -17.13 -9.81
CA TRP A 81 1.83 -16.68 -8.57
C TRP A 81 3.33 -16.93 -8.58
N GLU A 82 3.77 -18.13 -8.96
CA GLU A 82 5.19 -18.50 -8.99
C GLU A 82 6.00 -17.65 -9.98
N ASP A 83 5.43 -17.35 -11.15
CA ASP A 83 6.06 -16.43 -12.10
C ASP A 83 6.11 -15.00 -11.56
N LEU A 84 5.03 -14.52 -10.93
CA LEU A 84 5.01 -13.21 -10.29
C LEU A 84 6.04 -13.11 -9.16
N LEU A 85 6.14 -14.15 -8.31
CA LEU A 85 7.08 -14.23 -7.21
C LEU A 85 8.53 -14.23 -7.70
N ARG A 86 8.81 -14.93 -8.82
CA ARG A 86 10.13 -14.94 -9.45
C ARG A 86 10.54 -13.55 -9.95
N SER A 87 9.60 -12.79 -10.52
CA SER A 87 9.85 -11.42 -11.00
C SER A 87 9.83 -10.37 -9.88
N ASN A 88 9.04 -10.57 -8.83
CA ASN A 88 8.84 -9.61 -7.74
C ASN A 88 8.81 -10.32 -6.38
N PRO A 89 9.95 -10.73 -5.80
CA PRO A 89 9.99 -11.48 -4.55
C PRO A 89 9.33 -10.78 -3.35
N THR A 90 9.16 -9.46 -3.41
CA THR A 90 8.51 -8.64 -2.37
C THR A 90 7.01 -8.91 -2.22
N VAL A 91 6.38 -9.63 -3.16
CA VAL A 91 4.97 -10.04 -3.09
C VAL A 91 4.74 -11.18 -2.10
N LEU A 92 5.78 -11.95 -1.75
CA LEU A 92 5.69 -13.16 -0.93
C LEU A 92 4.82 -13.02 0.33
N PRO A 93 4.97 -11.95 1.15
CA PRO A 93 4.18 -11.81 2.37
C PRO A 93 2.67 -11.71 2.12
N TYR A 94 2.25 -11.39 0.90
CA TYR A 94 0.86 -11.10 0.56
C TYR A 94 0.17 -12.22 -0.23
N LYS A 95 0.75 -13.42 -0.27
CA LYS A 95 0.12 -14.60 -0.90
C LYS A 95 -1.25 -14.91 -0.30
N TYR A 96 -1.32 -14.90 1.03
CA TYR A 96 -2.52 -15.22 1.82
C TYR A 96 -2.78 -14.21 2.95
N THR A 97 -2.11 -13.06 2.90
CA THR A 97 -2.28 -11.99 3.89
C THR A 97 -2.61 -10.72 3.15
N GLY A 98 -3.80 -10.17 3.41
CA GLY A 98 -4.21 -8.90 2.84
C GLY A 98 -3.53 -7.70 3.49
N TRP A 99 -3.88 -6.51 3.01
CA TRP A 99 -3.43 -5.25 3.59
C TRP A 99 -4.62 -4.34 3.88
N LYS A 100 -4.89 -4.12 5.17
CA LYS A 100 -6.04 -3.35 5.70
C LYS A 100 -6.23 -1.89 5.22
N TYR A 101 -5.29 -1.38 4.43
CA TYR A 101 -5.35 -0.03 3.85
C TYR A 101 -5.54 -0.07 2.33
N TRP A 102 -5.68 -1.26 1.74
CA TRP A 102 -5.79 -1.47 0.30
C TRP A 102 -7.00 -0.74 -0.29
N ASP A 103 -8.17 -0.94 0.33
CA ASP A 103 -9.44 -0.28 0.00
C ASP A 103 -9.46 1.24 0.27
N LYS A 104 -8.48 1.75 1.03
CA LYS A 104 -8.39 3.14 1.49
C LYS A 104 -7.42 4.01 0.70
N MET A 105 -6.71 3.41 -0.27
CA MET A 105 -5.75 4.10 -1.15
C MET A 105 -6.40 4.53 -2.46
#